data_AF-A0A7C6RWE9-F1
#
_entry.id   AF-A0A7C6RWE9-F1
#
_cell.length_a   1.000
_cell.length_b   1.000
_cell.length_c   1.000
_cell.angle_alpha   90.00
_cell.angle_beta   90.00
_cell.angle_gamma   90.00
#
_symmetry.space_group_name_H-M   'P 1'
#
loop_
_entity.id
_entity.type
_entity.pdbx_description
1 polymer ?
#
loop_
_entity_poly.entity_id
_entity_poly.type
_entity_poly.pdbx_seq_one_letter_code
_entity_poly.pdbx_strand_id
1 'polypeptide(L)'
;MKTYTTLDAIGDMFVIYGIVIVISMLVAVVIRGIVWALSRQAAQVEAKAPAKPAPAVQPALAGIPQEHLAVIAAAVAAMMGAHRIVRIEAASRGFGWTAEARTVHHTSHAPRAPH
;
A
#
# COMPACT_ATOMS: atom_id res chain seq x y z
N MET A 1 4.29 -17.56 -51.62
CA MET A 1 3.99 -17.96 -50.23
C MET A 1 5.34 -18.20 -49.56
N LYS A 2 5.70 -17.47 -48.51
CA LYS A 2 6.98 -17.67 -47.82
C LYS A 2 6.84 -18.90 -46.93
N THR A 3 7.63 -19.94 -47.19
CA THR A 3 7.59 -21.18 -46.42
C THR A 3 8.20 -20.89 -45.06
N TYR A 4 7.36 -20.82 -44.03
CA TYR A 4 7.82 -20.69 -42.65
C TYR A 4 8.48 -22.00 -42.27
N THR A 5 9.80 -21.98 -42.07
CA THR A 5 10.54 -23.20 -41.75
C THR A 5 10.66 -23.34 -40.24
N THR A 6 10.91 -24.55 -39.76
CA THR A 6 11.07 -24.82 -38.32
C THR A 6 12.19 -23.98 -37.68
N LEU A 7 13.22 -23.64 -38.45
CA LEU A 7 14.30 -22.73 -38.03
C LEU A 7 13.82 -21.30 -37.76
N ASP A 8 12.83 -20.81 -38.51
CA ASP A 8 12.24 -19.48 -38.28
C ASP A 8 11.45 -19.47 -36.96
N ALA A 9 10.70 -20.56 -36.70
CA ALA A 9 9.97 -20.72 -35.45
C ALA A 9 10.90 -20.81 -34.22
N ILE A 10 12.03 -21.50 -34.34
CA ILE A 10 13.03 -21.57 -33.28
C ILE A 10 13.65 -20.19 -33.02
N GLY A 11 14.00 -19.46 -34.07
CA GLY A 11 14.53 -18.10 -33.96
C GLY A 11 13.55 -17.15 -33.26
N ASP A 12 12.28 -17.20 -33.65
CA ASP A 12 11.22 -16.37 -33.07
C ASP A 12 11.00 -16.67 -31.58
N MET A 13 11.05 -17.95 -31.19
CA MET A 13 11.02 -18.36 -29.78
C MET A 13 12.10 -17.68 -28.94
N PHE A 14 13.36 -17.68 -29.41
CA PHE A 14 14.45 -17.02 -28.68
C PHE A 14 14.26 -15.50 -28.59
N VAL A 15 13.77 -14.87 -29.65
CA VAL A 15 13.49 -13.43 -29.67
C VAL A 15 12.39 -13.09 -28.67
N ILE A 16 11.29 -13.84 -28.66
CA ILE A 16 10.17 -13.65 -27.73
C ILE A 16 10.66 -13.82 -26.28
N TYR A 17 11.38 -14.91 -25.97
CA TYR A 17 11.93 -15.11 -24.62
C TYR A 17 12.91 -14.00 -24.23
N GLY A 18 13.76 -13.54 -25.14
CA GLY A 18 14.68 -12.43 -24.91
C GLY A 18 13.94 -11.14 -24.56
N ILE A 19 12.90 -10.79 -25.32
CA ILE A 19 12.06 -9.62 -25.06
C ILE A 19 11.39 -9.74 -23.69
N VAL A 20 10.82 -10.90 -23.36
CA VAL A 20 10.19 -11.14 -22.06
C VAL A 20 11.18 -10.93 -20.91
N ILE A 21 12.41 -11.43 -21.02
CA ILE A 21 13.47 -11.23 -20.02
C ILE A 21 13.75 -9.74 -19.81
N VAL A 22 13.86 -8.96 -20.90
CA VAL A 22 14.10 -7.52 -20.83
C VAL A 22 12.94 -6.80 -20.13
N ILE A 23 11.70 -7.14 -20.49
CA ILE A 23 10.51 -6.57 -19.85
C ILE A 23 10.49 -6.92 -18.35
N SER A 24 10.75 -8.17 -17.99
CA SER A 24 10.82 -8.60 -16.58
C SER A 24 11.88 -7.84 -15.79
N MET A 25 13.06 -7.62 -16.38
CA MET A 25 14.11 -6.80 -15.76
C MET A 25 13.67 -5.34 -15.57
N LEU A 26 12.99 -4.76 -16.56
CA LEU A 26 12.47 -3.39 -16.48
C LEU A 26 11.45 -3.26 -15.34
N VAL A 27 10.50 -4.20 -15.24
CA VAL A 27 9.53 -4.26 -14.15
C VAL A 27 10.22 -4.41 -12.79
N ALA A 28 11.24 -5.27 -12.68
CA ALA A 28 12.01 -5.43 -11.46
C ALA A 28 12.70 -4.13 -11.02
N VAL A 29 13.23 -3.35 -11.97
CA VAL A 29 13.83 -2.03 -11.70
C VAL A 29 12.78 -1.04 -11.22
N VAL A 30 11.59 -1.01 -11.83
CA VAL A 30 10.49 -0.13 -11.41
C VAL A 30 10.07 -0.44 -9.98
N ILE A 31 9.83 -1.71 -9.66
CA ILE A 31 9.46 -2.15 -8.30
C ILE A 31 10.56 -1.77 -7.31
N ARG A 32 11.83 -2.06 -7.65
CA ARG A 32 12.98 -1.72 -6.80
C ARG A 32 13.12 -0.21 -6.59
N GLY A 33 12.84 0.60 -7.61
CA GLY A 33 12.82 2.05 -7.52
C GLY A 33 11.74 2.56 -6.56
N ILE A 34 10.52 2.02 -6.67
CA ILE A 34 9.41 2.36 -5.76
C ILE A 34 9.76 1.97 -4.32
N VAL A 35 10.24 0.75 -4.09
CA VAL A 35 10.65 0.27 -2.76
C VAL A 35 11.76 1.15 -2.18
N TRP A 36 12.73 1.56 -3.00
CA TRP A 36 13.80 2.45 -2.57
C TRP A 36 13.30 3.86 -2.24
N ALA A 37 12.39 4.42 -3.03
CA ALA A 37 11.78 5.72 -2.73
C ALA A 37 10.99 5.66 -1.41
N LEU A 38 10.18 4.60 -1.23
CA LEU A 38 9.38 4.43 -0.02
C LEU A 38 10.23 4.13 1.21
N SER A 39 11.31 3.34 1.08
CA SER A 39 12.23 3.07 2.19
C SER A 39 12.97 4.32 2.64
N ARG A 40 13.33 5.21 1.71
CA ARG A 40 13.89 6.53 2.05
C ARG A 40 12.88 7.43 2.74
N GLN A 41 11.61 7.40 2.34
CA GLN A 41 10.55 8.13 3.05
C GLN A 41 10.32 7.59 4.46
N ALA A 42 10.32 6.27 4.64
CA ALA A 42 10.24 5.64 5.96
C ALA A 42 11.46 5.99 6.84
N ALA A 43 12.67 5.97 6.28
CA ALA A 43 13.89 6.37 6.99
C ALA A 43 13.91 7.88 7.36
N GLN A 44 13.32 8.75 6.53
CA GLN A 44 13.13 10.17 6.86
C GLN A 44 12.11 10.36 7.99
N VAL A 45 11.07 9.52 8.06
CA VAL A 45 10.11 9.51 9.17
C VAL A 45 10.73 8.99 10.46
N GLU A 46 11.66 8.02 10.38
CA GLU A 46 12.34 7.43 11.54
C GLU A 46 13.50 8.30 12.06
N ALA A 47 14.19 9.04 11.17
CA ALA A 47 15.16 10.07 11.56
C ALA A 47 14.51 11.23 12.33
N LYS A 48 13.18 11.38 12.22
CA LYS A 48 12.37 12.11 13.19
C LYS A 48 12.04 11.16 14.34
N ALA A 49 13.04 10.94 15.20
CA ALA A 49 12.95 10.10 16.39
C ALA A 49 11.60 10.28 17.11
N PRO A 50 11.01 9.22 17.69
CA PRO A 50 9.75 9.32 18.40
C PRO A 50 9.96 10.23 19.60
N ALA A 51 9.57 11.49 19.44
CA ALA A 51 9.41 12.39 20.57
C ALA A 51 8.41 11.70 21.51
N LYS A 52 8.88 11.46 22.75
CA LYS A 52 8.08 11.13 23.93
C LYS A 52 6.69 11.77 23.82
N PRO A 53 5.58 11.08 24.16
CA PRO A 53 4.24 11.60 23.93
C PRO A 53 4.11 12.96 24.62
N ALA A 54 4.23 14.03 23.85
CA ALA A 54 3.80 15.34 24.28
C ALA A 54 2.28 15.30 24.26
N PRO A 55 1.60 15.84 25.29
CA PRO A 55 0.15 15.96 25.26
C PRO A 55 -0.26 16.58 23.93
N ALA A 56 -1.26 15.97 23.28
CA ALA A 56 -1.71 16.32 21.95
C ALA A 56 -1.97 17.83 21.86
N VAL A 57 -1.01 18.55 21.29
CA VAL A 57 -1.21 19.92 20.88
C VAL A 57 -2.16 19.81 19.70
N GLN A 58 -3.43 20.17 19.95
CA GLN A 58 -4.39 20.44 18.90
C GLN A 58 -3.66 21.30 17.86
N PRO A 59 -3.69 20.95 16.55
CA PRO A 59 -3.11 21.82 15.55
C PRO A 59 -3.78 23.18 15.74
N ALA A 60 -3.03 24.17 16.23
CA ALA A 60 -3.51 25.53 16.24
C ALA A 60 -3.77 25.85 14.78
N LEU A 61 -5.06 25.93 14.43
CA LEU A 61 -5.56 26.34 13.13
C LEU A 61 -5.31 27.85 12.97
N ALA A 62 -4.07 28.27 13.20
CA ALA A 62 -3.67 29.65 13.25
C ALA A 62 -3.30 30.08 11.84
N GLY A 63 -4.25 30.71 11.15
CA GLY A 63 -3.97 31.56 9.99
C GLY A 63 -4.35 31.03 8.61
N ILE A 64 -5.05 29.89 8.51
CA ILE A 64 -5.61 29.45 7.22
C ILE A 64 -7.08 29.89 7.17
N PRO A 65 -7.47 30.80 6.27
CA PRO A 65 -8.86 31.21 6.12
C PRO A 65 -9.73 29.99 5.78
N GLN A 66 -10.85 29.85 6.50
CA GLN A 66 -11.74 28.69 6.44
C GLN A 66 -12.32 28.47 5.04
N GLU A 67 -12.45 29.54 4.26
CA GLU A 67 -12.85 29.52 2.86
C GLU A 67 -11.91 28.69 1.98
N HIS A 68 -10.59 28.74 2.19
CA HIS A 68 -9.64 27.94 1.42
C HIS A 68 -9.76 26.45 1.76
N LEU A 69 -9.96 26.12 3.03
CA LEU A 69 -10.18 24.76 3.46
C LEU A 69 -11.49 24.19 2.89
N ALA A 70 -12.56 24.99 2.87
CA ALA A 70 -13.84 24.60 2.30
C ALA A 70 -13.74 24.36 0.79
N VAL A 71 -13.03 25.22 0.05
CA VAL A 71 -12.83 25.06 -1.41
C VAL A 71 -11.98 23.82 -1.71
N ILE A 72 -10.90 23.58 -0.98
CA ILE A 72 -10.06 22.39 -1.17
C ILE A 72 -10.86 21.12 -0.83
N ALA A 73 -11.60 21.12 0.27
CA ALA A 73 -12.44 19.99 0.67
C ALA A 73 -13.55 19.70 -0.37
N ALA A 74 -14.20 20.74 -0.88
CA ALA A 74 -15.22 20.62 -1.91
C ALA A 74 -14.64 20.12 -3.24
N ALA A 75 -13.46 20.60 -3.63
CA ALA A 75 -12.76 20.13 -4.83
C ALA A 75 -12.37 18.65 -4.72
N VAL A 76 -11.84 18.24 -3.57
CA VAL A 76 -11.51 16.83 -3.29
C VAL A 76 -12.77 15.96 -3.27
N ALA A 77 -13.86 16.43 -2.66
CA ALA A 77 -15.14 15.72 -2.65
C ALA A 77 -15.74 15.59 -4.07
N ALA A 78 -15.63 16.63 -4.89
CA ALA A 78 -16.08 16.61 -6.28
C ALA A 78 -15.22 15.69 -7.16
N MET A 79 -13.90 15.63 -6.94
CA MET A 79 -12.99 14.77 -7.69
C MET A 79 -13.13 13.29 -7.31
N MET A 80 -13.37 12.95 -6.05
CA MET A 80 -13.51 11.56 -5.60
C MET A 80 -14.94 11.03 -5.63
N GLY A 81 -15.95 11.88 -5.83
CA GLY A 81 -17.36 11.47 -5.81
C GLY A 81 -17.78 10.83 -4.48
N ALA A 82 -18.86 10.05 -4.49
CA ALA A 82 -19.39 9.34 -3.31
C ALA A 82 -18.55 8.13 -2.86
N HIS A 83 -17.27 8.08 -3.24
CA HIS A 83 -16.38 7.00 -2.82
C HIS A 83 -15.88 7.26 -1.40
N ARG A 84 -16.29 6.39 -0.48
CA ARG A 84 -15.93 6.41 0.94
C ARG A 84 -14.41 6.23 1.08
N ILE A 85 -13.69 7.30 1.44
CA ILE A 85 -12.32 7.17 1.91
C ILE A 85 -12.36 6.35 3.19
N VAL A 86 -12.02 5.07 3.12
CA VAL A 86 -11.80 4.27 4.32
C VAL A 86 -10.46 4.71 4.87
N ARG A 87 -10.51 5.39 6.02
CA ARG A 87 -9.31 5.77 6.75
C ARG A 87 -8.68 4.50 7.34
N ILE A 88 -7.81 3.86 6.57
CA ILE A 88 -6.98 2.75 7.04
C ILE A 88 -5.80 3.36 7.78
N GLU A 89 -6.05 3.87 8.98
CA GLU A 89 -4.95 4.01 9.92
C GLU A 89 -4.53 2.59 10.29
N ALA A 90 -3.21 2.34 10.44
CA ALA A 90 -2.78 1.17 11.17
C ALA A 90 -3.52 1.19 12.50
N ALA A 91 -4.47 0.25 12.69
CA ALA A 91 -5.20 0.10 13.93
C ALA A 91 -4.18 0.25 15.05
N SER A 92 -4.36 1.32 15.86
CA SER A 92 -3.51 1.69 16.99
C SER A 92 -2.68 0.50 17.45
N ARG A 93 -1.38 0.53 17.11
CA ARG A 93 -0.38 -0.53 17.31
C ARG A 93 -0.89 -1.72 18.15
N GLY A 94 -1.23 -2.81 17.46
CA GLY A 94 -0.79 -4.12 17.93
C GLY A 94 -1.82 -5.09 18.52
N PHE A 95 -3.13 -4.85 18.47
CA PHE A 95 -4.07 -5.73 19.18
C PHE A 95 -5.25 -6.28 18.39
N GLY A 96 -5.59 -5.80 17.19
CA GLY A 96 -6.79 -6.27 16.47
C GLY A 96 -6.66 -7.73 16.00
N TRP A 97 -5.81 -7.97 15.00
CA TRP A 97 -5.59 -9.31 14.43
C TRP A 97 -5.08 -10.31 15.47
N THR A 98 -4.16 -9.89 16.32
CA THR A 98 -3.51 -10.77 17.31
C THR A 98 -4.44 -11.13 18.46
N ALA A 99 -5.32 -10.23 18.92
CA ALA A 99 -6.31 -10.57 19.93
C ALA A 99 -7.40 -11.48 19.35
N GLU A 100 -7.88 -11.18 18.14
CA GLU A 100 -8.91 -11.99 17.49
C GLU A 100 -8.40 -13.42 17.20
N ALA A 101 -7.20 -13.55 16.62
CA ALA A 101 -6.56 -14.86 16.39
C ALA A 101 -6.33 -15.63 17.69
N ARG A 102 -5.93 -14.95 18.78
CA ARG A 102 -5.75 -15.59 20.09
C ARG A 102 -7.09 -16.05 20.66
N THR A 103 -8.15 -15.26 20.56
CA THR A 103 -9.48 -15.67 21.03
C THR A 103 -10.00 -16.88 20.26
N VAL A 104 -9.89 -16.90 18.92
CA VAL A 104 -10.33 -18.03 18.09
C VAL A 104 -9.55 -19.30 18.41
N HIS A 105 -8.23 -19.20 18.64
CA HIS A 105 -7.42 -20.36 19.02
C HIS A 105 -7.75 -20.92 20.41
N HIS A 106 -8.17 -20.10 21.36
CA HIS A 106 -8.55 -20.58 22.69
C HIS A 106 -10.01 -21.06 22.75
N THR A 107 -10.91 -20.49 21.95
CA THR A 107 -12.34 -20.87 21.95
C THR A 107 -12.65 -22.03 21.01
N SER A 108 -11.77 -22.40 20.08
CA SER A 108 -11.96 -23.53 19.18
C SER A 108 -12.11 -24.88 19.90
N HIS A 109 -11.56 -25.00 21.11
CA HIS A 109 -11.61 -26.22 21.92
C HIS A 109 -12.53 -26.08 23.15
N ALA A 110 -13.33 -25.01 23.23
CA ALA A 110 -14.29 -24.86 24.31
C ALA A 110 -15.35 -26.00 24.24
N PRO A 111 -15.53 -26.79 25.32
CA PRO A 111 -16.58 -27.80 25.35
C PRO A 111 -17.93 -27.12 25.16
N ARG A 112 -18.71 -27.56 24.17
CA ARG A 112 -20.10 -27.11 24.00
C ARG A 112 -20.85 -27.43 25.29
N ALA A 113 -21.49 -26.43 25.88
CA ALA A 113 -22.36 -26.65 27.04
C ALA A 113 -23.46 -27.66 26.64
N PRO A 114 -23.72 -28.70 27.46
CA PRO A 114 -24.82 -29.61 27.21
C PRO A 114 -26.15 -28.85 27.29
N HIS A 115 -27.03 -29.15 26.33
CA HIS A 115 -28.39 -28.62 26.22
C HIS A 115 -29.27 -29.08 27.38
#